data_AF-A0AAN5D0X2-F1
#
_entry.id   AF-A0AAN5D0X2-F1
#
_cell.length_a   1.000
_cell.length_b   1.000
_cell.length_c   1.000
_cell.angle_alpha   90.00
_cell.angle_beta   90.00
_cell.angle_gamma   90.00
#
_symmetry.space_group_name_H-M   'P 1'
#
loop_
_entity.id
_entity.type
_entity.pdbx_description
1 polymer ?
#
loop_
_entity_poly.entity_id
_entity_poly.type
_entity_poly.pdbx_seq_one_letter_code
_entity_poly.pdbx_strand_id
1 'polypeptide(L)'
;DSSMPFTESVTVRLSDESIWRQFNNETTEMVITQSGRRMFPSLQCMIEGLDENQVYAIFLHMERVDENRYKYVGKQWVPAGEVKERNEARSVAH
;
A
#
# COMPACT_ATOMS: atom_id res chain seq x y z
N ASP A 1 -0.99 -16.80 -32.58
CA ASP A 1 -0.64 -15.39 -32.41
C ASP A 1 -1.93 -14.67 -32.03
N SER A 2 -2.10 -14.39 -30.75
CA SER A 2 -3.37 -13.94 -30.19
C SER A 2 -3.03 -12.90 -29.14
N SER A 3 -2.72 -11.69 -29.62
CA SER A 3 -2.56 -10.52 -28.79
C SER A 3 -3.80 -10.36 -27.93
N MET A 4 -3.66 -10.51 -26.62
CA MET A 4 -4.71 -10.08 -25.69
C MET A 4 -5.09 -8.65 -26.07
N PRO A 5 -6.38 -8.35 -26.26
CA PRO A 5 -6.79 -6.98 -26.42
C PRO A 5 -6.51 -6.35 -25.06
N PHE A 6 -5.37 -5.66 -24.92
CA PHE A 6 -5.27 -4.68 -23.86
C PHE A 6 -6.33 -3.65 -24.22
N THR A 7 -7.46 -3.82 -23.54
CA THR A 7 -8.50 -2.83 -23.33
C THR A 7 -7.84 -1.50 -23.00
N GLU A 8 -8.57 -0.40 -23.20
CA GLU A 8 -8.18 0.92 -22.72
C GLU A 8 -7.36 0.85 -21.44
N SER A 9 -6.24 1.59 -21.36
CA SER A 9 -5.26 1.42 -20.28
C SER A 9 -5.97 1.48 -18.93
N VAL A 10 -6.07 0.34 -18.24
CA VAL A 10 -6.69 0.26 -16.91
C VAL A 10 -5.95 1.26 -16.03
N THR A 11 -6.67 2.18 -15.42
CA THR A 11 -6.07 3.17 -14.53
C THR A 11 -6.55 2.96 -13.11
N VAL A 12 -5.65 3.22 -12.15
CA VAL A 12 -5.94 3.17 -10.73
C VAL A 12 -5.47 4.48 -10.11
N ARG A 13 -6.37 5.15 -9.38
CA ARG A 13 -6.12 6.45 -8.74
C ARG A 13 -6.48 6.38 -7.26
N LEU A 14 -5.66 6.99 -6.41
CA LEU A 14 -6.00 7.15 -4.99
C LEU A 14 -7.10 8.21 -4.85
N SER A 15 -8.22 7.86 -4.22
CA SER A 15 -9.35 8.79 -4.04
C SER A 15 -8.95 10.01 -3.22
N ASP A 16 -8.13 9.81 -2.18
CA ASP A 16 -7.67 10.85 -1.25
C ASP A 16 -6.17 11.18 -1.43
N GLU A 17 -5.68 11.21 -2.66
CA GLU A 17 -4.25 11.39 -2.96
C GLU A 17 -3.62 12.61 -2.26
N SER A 18 -4.37 13.72 -2.17
CA SER A 18 -3.89 14.95 -1.51
C SER A 18 -3.62 14.77 -0.01
N ILE A 19 -4.43 13.97 0.68
CA ILE A 19 -4.25 13.65 2.10
C ILE A 19 -3.04 12.73 2.25
N TRP A 20 -2.93 11.69 1.40
CA TRP A 20 -1.76 10.82 1.39
C TRP A 20 -0.46 11.58 1.14
N ARG A 21 -0.46 12.58 0.26
CA ARG A 21 0.70 13.46 0.03
C ARG A 21 1.06 14.28 1.27
N GLN A 22 0.07 14.82 1.99
CA GLN A 22 0.33 15.54 3.25
C GLN A 22 0.94 14.62 4.32
N PHE A 23 0.41 13.40 4.48
CA PHE A 23 0.96 12.41 5.42
C PHE A 23 2.35 11.94 5.01
N ASN A 24 2.63 11.81 3.70
CA ASN A 24 3.95 11.43 3.22
C ASN A 24 4.99 12.52 3.51
N ASN A 25 4.62 13.80 3.39
CA ASN A 25 5.52 14.92 3.69
C ASN A 25 5.98 14.94 5.16
N GLU A 26 5.11 14.50 6.07
CA GLU A 26 5.42 14.40 7.51
C GLU A 26 5.96 13.02 7.92
N THR A 27 6.26 12.14 6.95
CA THR A 27 6.50 10.69 7.15
C THR A 27 5.26 9.95 7.64
N THR A 28 4.68 9.12 6.77
CA THR A 28 3.46 8.38 7.12
C THR A 28 3.75 7.29 8.15
N GLU A 29 3.04 7.34 9.28
CA GLU A 29 3.12 6.34 10.35
C GLU A 29 1.79 5.63 10.53
N MET A 30 1.83 4.31 10.71
CA MET A 30 0.65 3.48 10.92
C MET A 30 0.73 2.78 12.28
N VAL A 31 -0.34 2.90 13.07
CA VAL A 31 -0.43 2.24 14.38
C VAL A 31 -0.90 0.80 14.21
N ILE A 32 -0.16 -0.14 14.81
CA ILE A 32 -0.52 -1.56 14.85
C ILE A 32 -0.91 -1.94 16.27
N THR A 33 -2.00 -2.68 16.43
CA THR A 33 -2.45 -3.23 17.71
C THR A 33 -2.70 -4.73 17.57
N GLN A 34 -2.72 -5.47 18.68
CA GLN A 34 -2.96 -6.92 18.68
C GLN A 34 -4.33 -7.29 18.08
N SER A 35 -5.35 -6.46 18.32
CA SER A 35 -6.70 -6.63 17.76
C SER A 35 -6.80 -6.20 16.29
N GLY A 36 -5.74 -5.64 15.73
CA GLY A 36 -5.77 -4.91 14.47
C GLY A 36 -6.27 -3.46 14.63
N ARG A 37 -5.84 -2.62 13.70
CA ARG A 37 -6.20 -1.21 13.57
C ARG A 37 -6.39 -0.90 12.10
N ARG A 38 -7.40 -0.07 11.77
CA ARG A 38 -7.59 0.43 10.40
C ARG A 38 -6.49 1.43 10.06
N MET A 39 -5.99 1.38 8.81
CA MET A 39 -5.06 2.40 8.31
C MET A 39 -5.72 3.78 8.33
N PHE A 40 -4.90 4.81 8.53
CA PHE A 40 -5.29 6.19 8.36
C PHE A 40 -4.15 6.96 7.66
N PRO A 41 -4.39 7.62 6.52
CA PRO A 41 -5.67 7.70 5.81
C PRO A 41 -6.18 6.34 5.32
N SER A 42 -7.49 6.25 5.02
CA SER A 42 -8.04 5.02 4.45
C SER A 42 -7.47 4.83 3.04
N LEU A 43 -7.05 3.61 2.70
CA LEU A 43 -6.69 3.29 1.32
C LEU A 43 -7.98 3.11 0.51
N GLN A 44 -8.26 4.06 -0.36
CA GLN A 44 -9.40 4.03 -1.28
C GLN A 44 -8.89 4.30 -2.69
N CYS A 45 -9.29 3.46 -3.62
CA CYS A 45 -8.85 3.53 -5.01
C CYS A 45 -10.06 3.60 -5.94
N MET A 46 -9.93 4.39 -7.00
CA MET A 46 -10.82 4.40 -8.16
C MET A 46 -10.14 3.62 -9.28
N ILE A 47 -10.84 2.62 -9.83
CA ILE A 47 -10.36 1.78 -10.93
C ILE A 47 -11.24 2.04 -12.15
N GLU A 48 -10.63 2.35 -13.29
CA GLU A 48 -11.32 2.67 -14.55
C GLU A 48 -10.72 1.87 -15.71
N GLY A 49 -11.49 1.64 -16.78
CA GLY A 49 -11.03 0.94 -17.99
C GLY A 49 -11.08 -0.60 -17.90
N LEU A 50 -11.76 -1.17 -16.90
CA LEU A 50 -12.04 -2.61 -16.84
C LEU A 50 -13.09 -3.01 -17.89
N ASP A 51 -12.96 -4.22 -18.45
CA ASP A 51 -13.99 -4.81 -19.31
C ASP A 51 -15.17 -5.28 -18.47
N GLU A 52 -16.34 -4.70 -18.72
CA GLU A 52 -17.59 -5.01 -18.00
C GLU A 52 -18.02 -6.49 -18.15
N ASN A 53 -17.49 -7.22 -19.13
CA ASN A 53 -17.83 -8.63 -19.40
C ASN A 53 -16.90 -9.63 -18.69
N GLN A 54 -15.95 -9.14 -17.89
CA GLN A 54 -14.96 -9.98 -17.20
C GLN A 54 -15.15 -9.95 -15.69
N VAL A 55 -14.64 -10.99 -15.03
CA VAL A 55 -14.61 -11.10 -13.57
C VAL A 55 -13.20 -10.81 -13.08
N TYR A 56 -13.10 -9.93 -12.09
CA TYR A 56 -11.83 -9.50 -11.50
C TYR A 56 -11.77 -9.82 -10.01
N ALA A 57 -10.56 -10.04 -9.51
CA ALA A 57 -10.26 -10.13 -8.09
C ALA A 57 -9.23 -9.04 -7.73
N ILE A 58 -9.42 -8.38 -6.59
CA ILE A 58 -8.54 -7.31 -6.11
C ILE A 58 -7.86 -7.78 -4.83
N PHE A 59 -6.54 -7.62 -4.78
CA PHE A 59 -5.72 -7.97 -3.63
C PHE A 59 -4.86 -6.77 -3.22
N LEU A 60 -4.77 -6.54 -1.92
CA LEU A 60 -3.80 -5.62 -1.33
C LEU A 60 -2.62 -6.44 -0.78
N HIS A 61 -1.42 -6.14 -1.28
CA HIS A 61 -0.16 -6.67 -0.81
C HIS A 61 0.72 -5.54 -0.30
N MET A 62 1.26 -5.68 0.91
CA MET A 62 2.24 -4.74 1.46
C MET A 62 3.55 -5.48 1.68
N GLU A 63 4.64 -4.90 1.18
CA GLU A 63 6.00 -5.40 1.38
C GLU A 63 6.88 -4.34 2.02
N ARG A 64 8.02 -4.78 2.56
CA ARG A 64 8.97 -3.88 3.20
C ARG A 64 9.70 -3.06 2.15
N VAL A 65 9.83 -1.76 2.40
CA VAL A 65 10.64 -0.86 1.55
C VAL A 65 12.14 -1.09 1.78
N ASP A 66 12.54 -1.45 3.01
CA ASP A 66 13.91 -1.80 3.35
C ASP A 66 14.02 -2.80 4.52
N GLU A 67 15.26 -3.17 4.86
CA GLU A 67 15.58 -4.09 5.94
C GLU A 67 15.86 -3.41 7.28
N ASN A 68 15.67 -2.08 7.38
CA ASN A 68 16.03 -1.31 8.56
C ASN A 68 14.96 -1.40 9.66
N ARG A 69 15.42 -1.41 10.91
CA ARG A 69 14.60 -1.05 12.07
C ARG A 69 14.82 0.41 12.39
N TYR A 70 13.75 1.17 12.45
CA TYR A 70 13.80 2.60 12.74
C TYR A 70 13.45 2.91 14.20
N LYS A 71 14.07 3.96 14.75
CA LYS A 71 13.69 4.58 16.03
C LYS A 71 13.43 6.07 15.83
N TYR A 72 12.46 6.62 16.55
CA TYR A 72 12.16 8.04 16.52
C TYR A 72 12.94 8.77 17.63
N VAL A 73 13.92 9.60 17.26
CA VAL A 73 14.78 10.34 18.19
C VAL A 73 14.93 11.76 17.67
N GLY A 74 14.77 12.76 18.56
CA GLY A 74 15.00 14.15 18.19
C GLY A 74 14.09 14.66 17.06
N LYS A 75 12.85 14.15 17.00
CA LYS A 75 11.87 14.40 15.92
C LYS A 75 12.22 13.83 14.55
N GLN A 76 13.10 12.83 14.49
CA GLN A 76 13.50 12.19 13.24
C GLN A 76 13.51 10.67 13.37
N TRP A 77 13.17 10.00 12.28
CA TRP A 77 13.36 8.57 12.12
C TRP A 77 14.82 8.28 11.76
N VAL A 78 15.50 7.50 12.59
CA VAL A 78 16.90 7.11 12.36
C VAL A 78 17.04 5.58 12.35
N PRO A 79 17.91 5.00 11.50
CA PRO A 79 18.21 3.58 11.53
C PRO A 79 18.77 3.15 12.90
N ALA A 80 18.34 1.98 13.38
CA ALA A 80 18.70 1.43 14.69
C ALA A 80 19.07 -0.06 14.64
N GLY A 81 19.33 -0.59 13.43
CA GLY A 81 19.69 -1.99 13.18
C GLY A 81 18.98 -2.53 11.95
N GLU A 82 19.26 -3.79 11.62
CA GLU A 82 18.63 -4.53 10.51
C GLU A 82 17.73 -5.64 11.07
N VAL A 83 16.61 -5.92 10.40
CA VAL A 83 15.76 -7.08 10.69
C VAL A 83 15.98 -8.12 9.59
N LYS A 84 16.60 -9.25 9.96
CA LYS A 84 16.91 -10.33 9.00
C LYS A 84 15.77 -11.34 8.82
N GLU A 85 14.84 -11.40 9.77
CA GLU A 85 13.71 -12.34 9.70
C GLU A 85 12.58 -11.78 8.84
N ARG A 86 12.22 -12.54 7.80
CA ARG A 86 11.12 -12.24 6.90
C ARG A 86 9.92 -13.11 7.29
N ASN A 87 8.88 -12.47 7.83
CA ASN A 87 7.57 -13.11 7.89
C ASN A 87 6.89 -12.97 6.52
N GLU A 88 6.16 -14.00 6.10
CA GLU A 88 5.39 -13.94 4.85
C GLU A 88 4.33 -12.83 4.94
N ALA A 89 4.36 -11.92 3.97
CA ALA A 89 3.36 -10.89 3.83
C ALA A 89 2.01 -11.54 3.51
N ARG A 90 0.98 -11.14 4.26
CA ARG A 90 -0.39 -11.61 4.04
C ARG A 90 -1.08 -10.69 3.04
N SER A 91 -1.67 -11.28 2.01
CA SER A 91 -2.54 -10.54 1.08
C SER A 91 -3.95 -10.44 1.66
N VAL A 92 -4.55 -9.26 1.54
CA VAL A 92 -5.96 -9.03 1.93
C VAL A 92 -6.77 -8.93 0.65
N ALA A 93 -7.77 -9.80 0.50
CA ALA A 93 -8.74 -9.70 -0.59
C ALA A 93 -9.76 -8.61 -0.28
N HIS A 94 -10.18 -7.86 -1.32
CA HIS A 94 -11.31 -6.95 -1.22
C HIS A 94 -12.64 -7.71 -1.23
#